data_AF-A0A1F3LGC7-F1
#
_entry.id   AF-A0A1F3LGC7-F1
#
_cell.length_a   1.000
_cell.length_b   1.000
_cell.length_c   1.000
_cell.angle_alpha   90.00
_cell.angle_beta   90.00
_cell.angle_gamma   90.00
#
_symmetry.space_group_name_H-M   'P 1'
#
loop_
_entity.id
_entity.type
_entity.pdbx_description
1 polymer ?
#
loop_
_entity_poly.entity_id
_entity_poly.type
_entity_poly.pdbx_seq_one_letter_code
_entity_poly.pdbx_strand_id
1 'polypeptide(L)'
;MNTHGNQKSVEQLLVLMEVEQLYLFKEISNRNIAGLLNVKKRDVDRLLYESLGIKLTQVIGMYRIQHATGLLKKGTPYMELWKYSGFSSHAEMEREFEGVVR
;
A
#
# COMPACT_ATOMS: atom_id res chain seq x y z
N MET A 1 20.55 -5.25 -16.63
CA MET A 1 19.62 -4.84 -15.54
C MET A 1 19.82 -5.82 -14.39
N ASN A 2 20.00 -5.33 -13.15
CA ASN A 2 20.25 -6.18 -11.98
C ASN A 2 18.91 -6.64 -11.37
N THR A 3 18.31 -7.66 -11.98
CA THR A 3 16.97 -8.17 -11.65
C THR A 3 16.86 -8.73 -10.24
N HIS A 4 17.95 -9.31 -9.70
CA HIS A 4 17.97 -9.88 -8.36
C HIS A 4 17.91 -8.82 -7.25
N GLY A 5 18.53 -7.65 -7.47
CA GLY A 5 18.45 -6.54 -6.52
C GLY A 5 17.05 -5.94 -6.44
N ASN A 6 16.38 -5.81 -7.59
CA ASN A 6 15.03 -5.26 -7.67
C ASN A 6 14.01 -6.17 -6.95
N GLN A 7 14.09 -7.48 -7.19
CA GLN A 7 13.22 -8.48 -6.56
C GLN A 7 13.31 -8.42 -5.03
N LYS A 8 14.53 -8.37 -4.49
CA LYS A 8 14.75 -8.29 -3.03
C LYS A 8 14.14 -7.02 -2.42
N SER A 9 14.24 -5.88 -3.10
CA SER A 9 13.64 -4.62 -2.61
C SER A 9 12.11 -4.67 -2.61
N VAL A 10 11.49 -5.33 -3.60
CA VAL A 10 10.04 -5.52 -3.63
C VAL A 10 9.59 -6.47 -2.51
N GLU A 11 10.29 -7.58 -2.30
CA GLU A 11 9.99 -8.48 -1.18
C GLU A 11 10.09 -7.77 0.17
N GLN A 12 11.14 -6.97 0.38
CA GLN A 12 11.28 -6.15 1.58
C GLN A 12 10.12 -5.16 1.75
N LEU A 13 9.67 -4.52 0.66
CA LEU A 13 8.51 -3.64 0.71
C LEU A 13 7.24 -4.37 1.12
N LEU A 14 6.99 -5.57 0.58
CA LEU A 14 5.82 -6.37 0.93
C LEU A 14 5.87 -6.81 2.40
N VAL A 15 7.04 -7.14 2.93
CA VAL A 15 7.22 -7.42 4.38
C VAL A 15 6.88 -6.19 5.22
N LEU A 16 7.36 -5.00 4.83
CA LEU A 16 7.02 -3.75 5.52
C LEU A 16 5.52 -3.43 5.46
N MET A 17 4.83 -3.80 4.38
CA MET A 17 3.39 -3.64 4.28
C MET A 17 2.64 -4.64 5.16
N GLU A 18 2.99 -5.92 5.13
CA GLU A 18 2.25 -6.97 5.85
C GLU A 18 2.54 -6.97 7.35
N VAL A 19 3.82 -6.92 7.74
CA VAL A 19 4.27 -7.11 9.13
C VAL A 19 4.24 -5.79 9.89
N GLU A 20 4.84 -4.74 9.33
CA GLU A 20 4.93 -3.42 9.97
C GLU A 20 3.69 -2.55 9.70
N GLN A 21 2.74 -3.05 8.89
CA GLN A 21 1.48 -2.38 8.57
C GLN A 21 1.68 -0.94 8.06
N LEU A 22 2.74 -0.71 7.27
CA LEU A 22 3.08 0.64 6.79
C LEU A 22 1.94 1.34 6.04
N TYR A 23 1.04 0.57 5.43
CA TYR A 23 -0.13 1.10 4.75
C TYR A 23 -1.10 1.88 5.68
N LEU A 24 -1.03 1.71 7.01
CA LEU A 24 -1.85 2.46 7.97
C LEU A 24 -1.36 3.90 8.18
N PHE A 25 -0.12 4.21 7.81
CA PHE A 25 0.41 5.57 7.89
C PHE A 25 -0.18 6.42 6.77
N LYS A 26 -0.98 7.43 7.12
CA LYS A 26 -1.70 8.28 6.16
C LYS A 26 -0.76 9.01 5.19
N GLU A 27 0.40 9.43 5.68
CA GLU A 27 1.39 10.22 4.94
C GLU A 27 2.43 9.37 4.21
N ILE A 28 2.22 8.05 4.09
CA ILE A 28 3.12 7.17 3.36
C ILE A 28 3.34 7.68 1.93
N SER A 29 4.61 7.72 1.51
CA SER A 29 4.99 8.24 0.20
C SER A 29 6.19 7.49 -0.37
N ASN A 30 6.41 7.66 -1.68
CA ASN A 30 7.63 7.18 -2.35
C ASN A 30 8.92 7.65 -1.66
N ARG A 31 8.92 8.82 -0.99
CA ARG A 31 10.11 9.30 -0.27
C ARG A 31 10.37 8.44 0.97
N ASN A 32 9.34 8.16 1.77
CA ASN A 32 9.48 7.37 2.99
C ASN A 32 9.90 5.93 2.65
N ILE A 33 9.24 5.33 1.65
CA ILE A 33 9.56 3.98 1.18
C ILE A 33 10.99 3.90 0.61
N ALA A 34 11.40 4.89 -0.18
CA ALA A 34 12.76 4.94 -0.71
C ALA A 34 13.82 4.95 0.39
N GLY A 35 13.58 5.70 1.47
CA GLY A 35 14.45 5.73 2.64
C GLY A 35 14.56 4.36 3.32
N LEU A 36 13.43 3.67 3.50
CA LEU A 36 13.38 2.35 4.15
C LEU A 36 14.04 1.24 3.32
N LEU A 37 13.90 1.31 2.00
CA LEU A 37 14.47 0.32 1.08
C LEU A 37 15.91 0.66 0.63
N ASN A 38 16.44 1.81 1.05
CA ASN A 38 17.72 2.35 0.59
C ASN A 38 17.83 2.43 -0.95
N VAL A 39 16.76 2.91 -1.59
CA VAL A 39 16.69 3.13 -3.05
C VAL A 39 16.42 4.61 -3.35
N LYS A 40 16.53 5.03 -4.61
CA LYS A 40 16.15 6.41 -4.99
C LYS A 40 14.63 6.51 -5.09
N LYS A 41 14.06 7.63 -4.64
CA LYS A 41 12.61 7.94 -4.74
C LYS A 41 12.01 7.64 -6.12
N ARG A 42 12.71 8.05 -7.19
CA ARG A 42 12.25 7.87 -8.57
C ARG A 42 12.20 6.40 -9.01
N ASP A 43 12.89 5.53 -8.30
CA ASP A 43 13.01 4.12 -8.64
C ASP A 43 11.93 3.28 -7.95
N VAL A 44 11.24 3.75 -6.91
CA VAL A 44 10.24 2.95 -6.17
C VAL A 44 9.11 2.45 -7.07
N ASP A 45 8.43 3.35 -7.78
CA ASP A 45 7.36 2.96 -8.70
C ASP A 45 7.89 2.14 -9.88
N ARG A 46 9.12 2.42 -10.34
CA ARG A 46 9.76 1.64 -11.41
C ARG A 46 10.00 0.19 -10.96
N LEU A 47 10.53 -0.01 -9.76
CA LEU A 47 10.79 -1.32 -9.17
C LEU A 47 9.50 -2.14 -9.04
N LEU A 48 8.44 -1.50 -8.51
CA LEU A 48 7.12 -2.13 -8.37
C LEU A 48 6.48 -2.45 -9.72
N TYR A 49 6.59 -1.55 -10.69
CA TYR A 49 6.02 -1.78 -12.02
C TYR A 49 6.76 -2.89 -12.77
N GLU A 50 8.10 -2.92 -12.71
CA GLU A 50 8.92 -3.98 -13.31
C GLU A 50 8.65 -5.36 -12.69
N SER A 51 8.29 -5.42 -11.39
CA SER A 51 8.13 -6.70 -10.66
C SER A 51 6.68 -7.18 -10.55
N LEU A 52 5.73 -6.25 -10.38
CA LEU A 52 4.31 -6.53 -10.08
C LEU A 52 3.34 -5.87 -11.07
N GLY A 53 3.81 -5.00 -11.96
CA GLY A 53 2.96 -4.26 -12.91
C GLY A 53 2.11 -3.14 -12.29
N ILE A 54 2.38 -2.76 -11.04
CA ILE A 54 1.59 -1.76 -10.29
C ILE A 54 2.46 -0.69 -9.64
N LYS A 55 1.87 0.46 -9.29
CA LYS A 55 2.53 1.57 -8.58
C LYS A 55 2.38 1.42 -7.06
N LEU A 56 3.21 2.14 -6.30
CA LEU A 56 3.17 2.13 -4.84
C LEU A 56 1.79 2.52 -4.30
N THR A 57 1.13 3.51 -4.91
CA THR A 57 -0.21 3.94 -4.50
C THR A 57 -1.23 2.81 -4.58
N GLN A 58 -1.14 1.96 -5.61
CA GLN A 58 -2.03 0.81 -5.77
C GLN A 58 -1.73 -0.27 -4.75
N VAL A 59 -0.45 -0.54 -4.46
CA VAL A 59 -0.05 -1.47 -3.38
C VAL A 59 -0.67 -1.02 -2.05
N ILE A 60 -0.48 0.25 -1.67
CA ILE A 60 -1.03 0.81 -0.43
C ILE A 60 -2.56 0.69 -0.42
N GLY A 61 -3.24 1.08 -1.51
CA GLY A 61 -4.69 0.99 -1.65
C GLY A 61 -5.19 -0.44 -1.40
N MET A 62 -4.60 -1.43 -2.06
CA MET A 62 -4.95 -2.86 -1.89
C MET A 62 -4.81 -3.32 -0.44
N TYR A 63 -3.70 -3.00 0.22
CA TYR A 63 -3.50 -3.34 1.64
C TYR A 63 -4.51 -2.66 2.57
N ARG A 64 -4.79 -1.37 2.35
CA ARG A 64 -5.80 -0.62 3.13
C ARG A 64 -7.19 -1.21 2.94
N ILE A 65 -7.57 -1.58 1.72
CA ILE A 65 -8.85 -2.22 1.40
C ILE A 65 -8.95 -3.62 2.03
N GLN A 66 -7.89 -4.42 1.95
CA GLN A 66 -7.84 -5.73 2.61
C GLN A 66 -8.02 -5.59 4.13
N HIS A 67 -7.36 -4.60 4.74
CA HIS A 67 -7.52 -4.32 6.16
C HIS A 67 -8.94 -3.84 6.52
N ALA A 68 -9.51 -2.90 5.75
CA ALA A 68 -10.89 -2.42 5.90
C ALA A 68 -11.90 -3.58 5.81
N THR A 69 -11.70 -4.49 4.87
CA THR A 69 -12.51 -5.70 4.73
C THR A 69 -12.41 -6.59 5.97
N GLY A 70 -11.21 -6.71 6.54
CA GLY A 70 -10.99 -7.43 7.80
C GLY A 70 -11.71 -6.81 8.99
N LEU A 71 -11.72 -5.48 9.10
CA LEU A 71 -12.46 -4.74 10.14
C LEU A 71 -13.97 -4.90 9.98
N LEU A 72 -14.48 -4.82 8.74
CA LEU A 72 -15.89 -5.03 8.45
C LEU A 72 -16.36 -6.43 8.88
N LYS A 73 -15.56 -7.47 8.58
CA LYS A 73 -15.83 -8.85 9.03
C LYS A 73 -15.84 -9.00 10.55
N LYS A 74 -15.14 -8.12 11.28
CA LYS A 74 -15.12 -8.07 12.75
C LYS A 74 -16.25 -7.20 13.34
N GLY A 75 -17.11 -6.62 12.51
CA GLY A 75 -18.27 -5.83 12.93
C GLY A 75 -18.05 -4.33 13.00
N THR A 76 -16.91 -3.80 12.53
CA THR A 76 -16.73 -2.35 12.41
C THR A 76 -17.74 -1.80 11.39
N PRO A 77 -18.53 -0.75 11.72
CA PRO A 77 -19.49 -0.17 10.79
C PRO A 77 -18.79 0.37 9.54
N TYR A 78 -19.42 0.17 8.39
CA TYR A 78 -18.87 0.58 7.08
C TYR A 78 -18.42 2.05 7.06
N MET A 79 -19.26 2.95 7.57
CA MET A 79 -19.01 4.40 7.62
C MET A 79 -17.79 4.79 8.49
N GLU A 80 -17.26 3.87 9.28
CA GLU A 80 -16.12 4.09 10.18
C GLU A 80 -14.83 3.42 9.71
N LEU A 81 -14.89 2.51 8.73
CA LEU A 81 -13.72 1.73 8.28
C LEU A 81 -12.53 2.62 7.89
N TRP A 82 -12.80 3.74 7.22
CA TRP A 82 -11.77 4.67 6.76
C TRP A 82 -10.92 5.22 7.93
N LYS A 83 -11.51 5.38 9.12
CA LYS A 83 -10.82 5.92 10.30
C LYS A 83 -9.67 5.01 10.76
N TYR A 84 -9.82 3.70 10.54
CA TYR A 84 -8.94 2.66 11.05
C TYR A 84 -8.10 1.98 9.97
N SER A 85 -8.37 2.26 8.70
CA SER A 85 -7.75 1.55 7.57
C SER A 85 -6.69 2.39 6.84
N GLY A 86 -6.16 3.43 7.47
CA GLY A 86 -5.11 4.28 6.89
C GLY A 86 -5.59 5.30 5.86
N PHE A 87 -6.88 5.37 5.56
CA PHE A 87 -7.44 6.40 4.67
C PHE A 87 -7.57 7.75 5.39
N SER A 88 -7.45 8.84 4.64
CA SER A 88 -7.62 10.20 5.14
C SER A 88 -9.09 10.59 5.25
N SER A 89 -9.96 9.96 4.45
CA SER A 89 -11.41 10.22 4.45
C SER A 89 -12.22 9.02 3.97
N HIS A 90 -13.51 9.01 4.26
CA HIS A 90 -14.47 8.04 3.71
C HIS A 90 -14.48 8.08 2.17
N ALA A 91 -14.50 9.27 1.57
CA ALA A 91 -14.53 9.42 0.11
C ALA A 91 -13.27 8.89 -0.58
N GLU A 92 -12.10 8.93 0.08
CA GLU A 92 -10.89 8.30 -0.42
C GLU A 92 -11.01 6.77 -0.40
N MET A 93 -11.51 6.20 0.70
CA MET A 93 -11.75 4.76 0.82
C MET A 93 -12.73 4.26 -0.26
N GLU A 94 -13.83 4.96 -0.50
CA GLU A 94 -14.81 4.60 -1.54
C GLU A 94 -14.17 4.51 -2.93
N ARG A 95 -13.38 5.53 -3.32
CA ARG A 95 -12.71 5.55 -4.62
C ARG A 95 -11.76 4.37 -4.80
N GLU A 96 -11.04 4.00 -3.74
CA GLU A 96 -10.13 2.86 -3.76
C GLU A 96 -10.89 1.53 -3.80
N PHE A 97 -12.01 1.39 -3.07
CA PHE A 97 -12.90 0.21 -3.20
C PHE A 97 -13.41 0.05 -4.63
N GLU A 98 -13.92 1.12 -5.25
CA GLU A 98 -14.39 1.08 -6.64
C GLU A 98 -13.27 0.72 -7.63
N GLY A 99 -12.03 1.14 -7.34
CA GLY A 99 -10.86 0.82 -8.16
C GLY A 99 -10.42 -0.64 -8.07
N VAL A 100 -10.70 -1.32 -6.95
CA VAL A 100 -10.34 -2.74 -6.73
C VAL A 100 -11.43 -3.70 -7.24
N VAL A 101 -12.70 -3.29 -7.21
CA VAL A 101 -13.85 -4.15 -7.56
C VAL A 101 -14.18 -4.15 -9.06
N ARG A 102 -13.59 -3.25 -9.85
CA ARG A 102 -13.77 -3.18 -11.32
C ARG A 102 -12.75 -4.04 -12.06
#